data_AF-A0A8T7C6N3-F1
#
_entry.id   AF-A0A8T7C6N3-F1
#
_cell.length_a   1.000
_cell.length_b   1.000
_cell.length_c   1.000
_cell.angle_alpha   90.00
_cell.angle_beta   90.00
_cell.angle_gamma   90.00
#
_symmetry.space_group_name_H-M   'P 1'
#
loop_
_entity.id
_entity.type
_entity.pdbx_description
1 polymer ?
#
loop_
_entity_poly.entity_id
_entity_poly.type
_entity_poly.pdbx_seq_one_letter_code
_entity_poly.pdbx_strand_id
1 'polypeptide(L)' 'YCAAIGKPYITLHDEDIVHPLKEVDAAAMAWAETPAQVVEILHYVIED' A
#
# COMPACT_ATOMS: atom_id res chain seq x y z
N TYR A 1 1.71 -5.93 -11.31
CA TYR A 1 1.00 -7.23 -11.36
C TYR A 1 -0.20 -7.24 -10.44
N CYS A 2 -0.05 -7.04 -9.11
CA CYS A 2 -1.17 -7.06 -8.15
C CYS A 2 -2.35 -6.15 -8.55
N ALA A 3 -2.07 -4.87 -8.88
CA ALA A 3 -3.05 -3.91 -9.39
C ALA A 3 -3.84 -4.45 -10.60
N ALA A 4 -3.16 -5.09 -11.56
CA ALA A 4 -3.77 -5.55 -12.80
C ALA A 4 -4.71 -6.76 -12.61
N ILE A 5 -4.56 -7.52 -11.52
CA ILE A 5 -5.35 -8.72 -11.25
C ILE A 5 -6.24 -8.59 -10.00
N GLY A 6 -6.35 -7.38 -9.44
CA GLY A 6 -7.20 -7.12 -8.28
C GLY A 6 -6.78 -7.87 -7.01
N LYS A 7 -5.52 -8.28 -6.90
CA LYS A 7 -5.01 -8.84 -5.63
C LYS A 7 -4.80 -7.69 -4.65
N PRO A 8 -5.37 -7.73 -3.43
CA PRO A 8 -5.11 -6.70 -2.41
C PRO A 8 -3.61 -6.62 -2.06
N TYR A 9 -3.10 -5.40 -1.87
CA TYR A 9 -1.71 -5.14 -1.52
C TYR A 9 -1.56 -3.79 -0.81
N ILE A 10 -0.43 -3.63 -0.13
CA ILE A 10 0.04 -2.38 0.46
C ILE A 10 1.32 -1.99 -0.28
N THR A 11 1.48 -0.72 -0.66
CA THR A 11 2.74 -0.22 -1.24
C THR A 11 3.67 0.26 -0.12
N LEU A 12 4.96 -0.04 -0.23
CA LEU A 12 5.99 0.41 0.71
C LEU A 12 7.10 1.11 -0.07
N HIS A 13 7.20 2.43 0.06
CA HIS A 13 8.25 3.25 -0.56
C HIS A 13 8.29 4.67 0.00
N ASP A 14 9.39 5.37 -0.23
CA ASP A 14 9.58 6.79 0.12
C ASP A 14 8.64 7.73 -0.65
N GLU A 15 8.45 8.93 -0.13
CA GLU A 15 7.57 9.96 -0.72
C GLU A 15 7.98 10.37 -2.15
N ASP A 16 9.27 10.29 -2.48
CA ASP A 16 9.85 10.72 -3.76
C ASP A 16 9.21 10.03 -4.98
N ILE A 17 8.65 8.84 -4.79
CA ILE A 17 8.04 8.07 -5.88
C ILE A 17 6.50 7.98 -5.82
N VAL A 18 5.85 8.70 -4.88
CA VAL A 18 4.37 8.77 -4.80
C VAL A 18 3.77 9.36 -6.07
N HIS A 19 4.32 10.45 -6.61
CA HIS A 19 3.77 11.03 -7.85
C HIS A 19 3.92 10.10 -9.06
N PRO A 20 5.11 9.49 -9.31
CA PRO A 20 5.26 8.43 -10.31
C PRO A 20 4.34 7.23 -10.10
N LEU A 21 4.06 6.82 -8.86
CA LEU A 21 3.28 5.63 -8.52
C LEU A 21 1.81 5.90 -8.17
N LYS A 22 1.32 7.12 -8.36
CA LYS A 22 -0.05 7.54 -7.97
C LYS A 22 -1.17 6.60 -8.44
N GLU A 23 -1.03 6.00 -9.63
CA GLU A 23 -2.03 5.07 -10.19
C GLU A 23 -1.95 3.69 -9.54
N VAL A 24 -0.76 3.29 -9.09
CA VAL A 24 -0.51 2.06 -8.33
C VAL A 24 -0.99 2.24 -6.89
N ASP A 25 -0.73 3.39 -6.27
CA ASP A 25 -1.19 3.69 -4.91
C ASP A 25 -2.71 3.82 -4.86
N ALA A 26 -3.33 4.41 -5.89
CA ALA A 26 -4.79 4.48 -6.00
C ALA A 26 -5.46 3.09 -6.11
N ALA A 27 -4.73 2.07 -6.56
CA ALA A 27 -5.21 0.69 -6.65
C ALA A 27 -4.80 -0.17 -5.43
N ALA A 28 -3.99 0.36 -4.53
CA ALA A 28 -3.57 -0.30 -3.29
C ALA A 28 -4.61 -0.13 -2.18
N MET A 29 -4.54 -0.98 -1.15
CA MET A 29 -5.36 -0.83 0.06
C MET A 29 -4.86 0.32 0.93
N ALA A 30 -3.54 0.56 0.90
CA ALA A 30 -2.84 1.63 1.60
C ALA A 30 -1.43 1.80 1.03
N TRP A 31 -0.82 2.95 1.31
CA TRP A 31 0.61 3.23 1.13
C TRP A 31 1.27 3.41 2.50
N ALA A 32 2.51 2.93 2.63
CA ALA A 32 3.35 3.05 3.81
C ALA A 32 4.76 3.52 3.40
N GLU A 33 5.42 4.24 4.29
CA GLU A 33 6.81 4.67 4.16
C GLU A 33 7.74 3.78 5.01
N THR A 34 7.20 3.17 6.07
CA THR A 34 7.96 2.31 6.98
C THR A 34 7.32 0.93 7.19
N PRO A 35 8.11 -0.10 7.51
CA PRO A 35 7.56 -1.40 7.87
C PRO A 35 6.61 -1.38 9.09
N ALA A 36 6.81 -0.45 10.03
CA ALA A 36 5.93 -0.31 11.20
C ALA A 36 4.50 0.09 10.79
N GLN A 37 4.37 1.04 9.86
CA GLN A 37 3.07 1.41 9.28
C GLN A 37 2.41 0.24 8.55
N VAL A 38 3.18 -0.61 7.86
CA VAL A 38 2.64 -1.83 7.24
C VAL A 38 2.01 -2.73 8.30
N VAL A 39 2.66 -2.92 9.44
CA VAL A 39 2.12 -3.72 10.56
C VAL A 39 0.84 -3.09 11.11
N GLU A 40 0.81 -1.77 11.32
CA GLU A 40 -0.38 -1.04 11.77
C GLU A 40 -1.56 -1.19 10.79
N ILE A 41 -1.31 -1.06 9.48
CA ILE A 41 -2.32 -1.26 8.44
C ILE A 41 -2.81 -2.71 8.46
N LEU A 42 -1.91 -3.70 8.60
CA LEU A 42 -2.31 -5.09 8.69
C LEU A 42 -3.22 -5.33 9.90
N HIS A 43 -2.89 -4.80 11.08
CA HIS A 43 -3.76 -4.86 12.25
C HIS A 43 -5.15 -4.27 11.94
N TYR A 44 -5.22 -3.08 11.35
CA TYR A 44 -6.50 -2.45 10.99
C TYR A 44 -7.33 -3.27 10.00
N VAL A 45 -6.69 -3.99 9.06
CA VAL A 45 -7.40 -4.75 8.02
C VAL A 45 -7.82 -6.14 8.50
N ILE A 46 -7.13 -6.73 9.48
CA ILE A 46 -7.40 -8.10 9.95
C ILE A 46 -8.14 -8.17 11.28
N GLU A 47 -8.19 -7.09 12.06
CA GLU A 47 -8.98 -6.99 13.29
C GLU A 47 -10.40 -6.53 12.95
N ASP A 48 -11.40 -7.33 13.33
CA ASP A 48 -12.85 -7.06 13.18
C ASP A 48 -13.35 -5.98 14.16
#